data_AF-A0A3N5UDD9-F1
#
_entry.id   AF-A0A3N5UDD9-F1
#
_cell.length_a   1.000
_cell.length_b   1.000
_cell.length_c   1.000
_cell.angle_alpha   90.00
_cell.angle_beta   90.00
_cell.angle_gamma   90.00
#
_symmetry.space_group_name_H-M   'P 1'
#
loop_
_entity.id
_entity.type
_entity.pdbx_description
1 polymer ?
#
loop_
_entity_poly.entity_id
_entity_poly.type
_entity_poly.pdbx_seq_one_letter_code
_entity_poly.pdbx_strand_id
1 'polypeptide(L)'
;PEVILRGLYKRTPMQTTFSINLLALVDGEPRTLTLKQALRVYVEHRLTVIKRRAEFDLEKARARAHILEGYMVALKNLDEVINIIRAASDVDSARGRLMKRFKLTELQASAILDLQLRRLAALERKKIETEYKEVTGVIKDLEALLKSPRRMRGVVADELRKVKDLYGDRRRTQIINLSANGKAAAKTLTTRDLMPEQQVWIGVTEEGLVSRTHDDKQPKHSGNDAPRWLVKASTADTVFFVAKSGRAAAVAAHILPQTDKLSQGTLFHRVTPLTDSDSLAAVFTLPSRKAALPEETCVITASKLGMIKKSLISELPGPSSQTFVLVRMNEGDRLIEVGLTDNKSKDILLVTARGMAIRFKEDEVRPMGLVAAGVNGLKLADKDEVVGMEILPADGEIFLMTSEGKAKRVEQKEFPVQGRYGRGVIAWDLPEKIRLAGVVVDKPNHMATIHLTKGAPKSARLDMAGIRKRASTKGDVVVEVKPGEEVVSVNVSWTVDKFVEEVKKEGKRTSSSKGKDVNGKKAAKASPNGKSAPKKKVAPAKGKTSSPKGKAAKLGKKKVKSKK
;
A
#
# COMPACT_ATOMS: atom_id res chain seq x y z
N PRO A 1 1.00 15.69 -34.26
CA PRO A 1 2.40 15.59 -33.73
C PRO A 1 2.80 14.16 -33.32
N GLU A 2 2.03 13.49 -32.46
CA GLU A 2 2.39 12.16 -31.93
C GLU A 2 2.37 11.02 -32.95
N VAL A 3 1.51 11.12 -33.98
CA VAL A 3 1.46 10.17 -35.09
C VAL A 3 2.75 10.22 -35.92
N ILE A 4 3.28 11.42 -36.15
CA ILE A 4 4.55 11.64 -36.86
C ILE A 4 5.71 11.09 -36.02
N LEU A 5 5.71 11.32 -34.70
CA LEU A 5 6.72 10.79 -33.78
C LEU A 5 6.80 9.25 -33.80
N ARG A 6 5.65 8.57 -33.87
CA ARG A 6 5.59 7.11 -34.05
C ARG A 6 6.17 6.65 -35.39
N GLY A 7 5.91 7.40 -36.47
CA GLY A 7 6.51 7.15 -37.77
C GLY A 7 8.03 7.26 -37.73
N LEU A 8 8.56 8.26 -37.01
CA LEU A 8 9.99 8.48 -36.83
C LEU A 8 10.64 7.36 -36.01
N TYR A 9 10.06 6.95 -34.88
CA TYR A 9 10.60 5.83 -34.10
C TYR A 9 10.71 4.54 -34.91
N LYS A 10 9.75 4.24 -35.81
CA LYS A 10 9.78 3.01 -36.63
C LYS A 10 10.82 3.05 -37.76
N ARG A 11 11.16 4.23 -38.28
CA ARG A 11 11.93 4.39 -39.53
C ARG A 11 13.30 5.05 -39.35
N THR A 12 13.68 5.42 -38.12
CA THR A 12 14.93 6.14 -37.83
C THR A 12 15.68 5.50 -36.66
N PRO A 13 16.99 5.79 -36.50
CA PRO A 13 17.80 5.31 -35.37
C PRO A 13 17.39 5.85 -33.98
N MET A 14 16.28 6.58 -33.87
CA MET A 14 15.72 7.02 -32.58
C MET A 14 15.18 5.84 -31.74
N GLN A 15 14.91 4.69 -32.38
CA GLN A 15 14.65 3.42 -31.71
C GLN A 15 15.55 2.34 -32.32
N THR A 16 16.39 1.72 -31.50
CA THR A 16 17.31 0.65 -31.92
C THR A 16 17.21 -0.53 -30.99
N THR A 17 17.42 -1.73 -31.53
CA THR A 17 17.56 -2.96 -30.74
C THR A 17 19.02 -3.12 -30.33
N PHE A 18 19.24 -3.51 -29.07
CA PHE A 18 20.57 -3.84 -28.56
C PHE A 18 20.55 -5.25 -28.00
N SER A 19 21.25 -6.17 -28.67
CA SER A 19 21.34 -7.56 -28.26
C SER A 19 22.31 -7.70 -27.10
N ILE A 20 21.84 -8.23 -25.97
CA ILE A 20 22.65 -8.45 -24.77
C ILE A 20 23.00 -9.93 -24.67
N ASN A 21 24.29 -10.26 -24.68
CA ASN A 21 24.81 -11.60 -24.41
C ASN A 21 25.91 -11.52 -23.35
N LEU A 22 25.70 -12.15 -22.18
CA LEU A 22 26.69 -12.20 -21.10
C LEU A 22 27.59 -13.43 -21.29
N LEU A 23 28.53 -13.34 -22.22
CA LEU A 23 29.56 -14.36 -22.46
C LEU A 23 30.88 -13.92 -21.80
N ALA A 24 31.47 -14.77 -20.97
CA ALA A 24 32.74 -14.50 -20.30
C ALA A 24 33.59 -15.78 -20.14
N LEU A 25 34.90 -15.60 -19.89
CA LEU A 25 35.78 -16.71 -19.52
C LEU A 25 35.65 -16.99 -18.03
N VAL A 26 35.32 -18.23 -17.66
CA VAL A 26 35.37 -18.72 -16.28
C VAL A 26 36.41 -19.83 -16.28
N ASP A 27 37.48 -19.63 -15.50
CA ASP A 27 38.62 -20.54 -15.42
C ASP A 27 39.27 -20.88 -16.79
N GLY A 28 39.27 -19.90 -17.70
CA GLY A 28 39.85 -20.03 -19.04
C GLY A 28 38.89 -20.57 -20.10
N GLU A 29 37.67 -20.96 -19.74
CA GLU A 29 36.67 -21.50 -20.67
C GLU A 29 35.54 -20.50 -20.95
N PRO A 30 35.10 -20.34 -22.21
CA PRO A 30 33.99 -19.45 -22.55
C PRO A 30 32.65 -20.03 -22.07
N ARG A 31 31.94 -19.28 -21.22
CA ARG A 31 30.62 -19.67 -20.69
C ARG A 31 29.63 -18.52 -20.79
N THR A 32 28.40 -18.84 -21.20
CA THR A 32 27.26 -17.91 -21.13
C THR A 32 26.72 -17.90 -19.70
N LEU A 33 26.71 -16.72 -19.07
CA LEU A 33 26.37 -16.56 -17.66
C LEU A 33 25.04 -15.82 -17.49
N THR A 34 24.24 -16.28 -16.53
CA THR A 34 23.15 -15.46 -15.98
C THR A 34 23.72 -14.39 -15.05
N LEU A 35 22.95 -13.32 -14.78
CA LEU A 35 23.36 -12.27 -13.84
C LEU A 35 23.73 -12.84 -12.46
N LYS A 36 22.99 -13.85 -11.98
CA LYS A 36 23.28 -14.52 -10.71
C LYS A 36 24.63 -15.23 -10.73
N GLN A 37 24.95 -15.93 -11.82
CA GLN A 37 26.24 -16.62 -11.97
C GLN A 37 27.40 -15.63 -12.08
N ALA A 38 27.25 -14.57 -12.87
CA ALA A 38 28.28 -13.53 -13.00
C ALA A 38 28.60 -12.86 -11.65
N LEU A 39 27.57 -12.50 -10.88
CA LEU A 39 27.76 -11.92 -9.53
C LEU A 39 28.40 -12.93 -8.56
N ARG A 40 28.08 -14.21 -8.69
CA ARG A 40 28.67 -15.26 -7.85
C ARG A 40 30.18 -15.39 -8.11
N VAL A 41 30.58 -15.50 -9.37
CA VAL A 41 32.00 -15.56 -9.78
C VAL A 41 32.76 -14.33 -9.29
N TYR A 42 32.17 -13.14 -9.41
CA TYR A 42 32.77 -11.91 -8.89
C TYR A 42 33.00 -11.95 -7.38
N VAL A 43 32.00 -12.42 -6.61
CA VAL A 43 32.12 -12.52 -5.15
C VAL A 43 33.16 -13.57 -4.73
N GLU A 44 33.21 -14.71 -5.40
CA GLU A 44 34.20 -15.77 -5.14
C GLU A 44 35.62 -15.29 -5.43
N HIS A 45 35.81 -14.58 -6.55
CA HIS A 45 37.08 -13.93 -6.84
C HIS A 45 37.46 -12.91 -5.76
N ARG A 46 36.51 -12.08 -5.31
CA ARG A 46 36.79 -11.08 -4.28
C ARG A 46 37.18 -11.69 -2.94
N LEU A 47 36.55 -12.80 -2.55
CA LEU A 47 36.94 -13.56 -1.36
C LEU A 47 38.37 -14.09 -1.48
N THR A 48 38.75 -14.60 -2.66
CA THR A 48 40.10 -15.09 -2.93
C THR A 48 41.15 -13.98 -2.82
N VAL A 49 40.86 -12.79 -3.37
CA VAL A 49 41.76 -11.62 -3.28
C VAL A 49 41.93 -11.17 -1.82
N ILE A 50 40.84 -11.09 -1.05
CA ILE A 50 40.92 -10.69 0.36
C ILE A 50 41.69 -11.72 1.18
N LYS A 51 41.49 -13.01 0.92
CA LYS A 51 42.23 -14.08 1.57
C LYS A 51 43.73 -13.93 1.33
N ARG A 52 44.15 -13.80 0.07
CA ARG A 52 45.56 -13.59 -0.30
C ARG A 52 46.16 -12.34 0.35
N ARG A 53 45.43 -11.23 0.37
CA ARG A 53 45.87 -9.99 1.03
C ARG A 53 46.05 -10.19 2.53
N ALA A 54 45.07 -10.81 3.19
CA ALA A 54 45.14 -11.07 4.63
C ALA A 54 46.24 -12.07 5.00
N GLU A 55 46.52 -13.07 4.16
CA GLU A 55 47.64 -13.99 4.33
C GLU A 55 48.99 -13.27 4.21
N PHE A 56 49.14 -12.40 3.20
CA PHE A 56 50.34 -11.58 3.02
C PHE A 56 50.57 -10.63 4.21
N ASP A 57 49.52 -9.93 4.65
CA ASP A 57 49.59 -9.02 5.79
C ASP A 57 49.90 -9.78 7.09
N LEU A 58 49.34 -10.98 7.25
CA LEU A 58 49.58 -11.86 8.41
C LEU A 58 51.04 -12.34 8.43
N GLU A 59 51.58 -12.77 7.30
CA GLU A 59 52.99 -13.20 7.20
C GLU A 59 53.94 -12.06 7.55
N LYS A 60 53.69 -10.87 7.00
CA LYS A 60 54.47 -9.66 7.31
C LYS A 60 54.37 -9.27 8.78
N ALA A 61 53.17 -9.32 9.37
CA ALA A 61 52.96 -9.02 10.78
C ALA A 61 53.65 -10.04 11.68
N ARG A 62 53.59 -11.34 11.36
CA ARG A 62 54.29 -12.40 12.09
C ARG A 62 55.81 -12.25 12.03
N ALA A 63 56.37 -11.96 10.86
CA ALA A 63 57.80 -11.68 10.72
C ALA A 63 58.22 -10.49 11.60
N ARG A 64 57.39 -9.44 11.67
CA ARG A 64 57.64 -8.27 12.52
C ARG A 64 57.52 -8.60 14.02
N ALA A 65 56.45 -9.30 14.42
CA ALA A 65 56.24 -9.73 15.80
C ALA A 65 57.40 -10.60 16.30
N HIS A 66 57.86 -11.53 15.47
CA HIS A 66 58.99 -12.39 15.78
C HIS A 66 60.28 -11.60 16.05
N ILE A 67 60.56 -10.54 15.29
CA ILE A 67 61.70 -9.64 15.58
C ILE A 67 61.49 -8.88 16.90
N LEU A 68 60.28 -8.35 17.12
CA LEU A 68 59.94 -7.61 18.34
C LEU A 68 60.03 -8.50 19.60
N GLU A 69 59.66 -9.78 19.51
CA GLU A 69 59.85 -10.76 20.59
C GLU A 69 61.33 -10.90 20.95
N GLY A 70 62.21 -10.98 19.94
CA GLY A 70 63.66 -10.99 20.15
C GLY A 70 64.14 -9.74 20.88
N TYR A 71 63.65 -8.56 20.48
CA TYR A 71 63.96 -7.30 21.18
C TYR A 71 63.45 -7.27 22.61
N MET A 72 62.26 -7.81 22.87
CA MET A 72 61.71 -7.88 24.23
C MET A 72 62.53 -8.79 25.14
N VAL A 73 63.00 -9.93 24.63
CA VAL A 73 63.89 -10.83 25.37
C VAL A 73 65.24 -10.16 25.63
N ALA A 74 65.80 -9.47 24.65
CA ALA A 74 67.06 -8.75 24.78
C ALA A 74 66.98 -7.58 25.77
N LEU A 75 65.92 -6.76 25.69
CA LEU A 75 65.72 -5.60 26.58
C LEU A 75 65.42 -6.02 28.03
N LYS A 76 64.88 -7.23 28.24
CA LYS A 76 64.66 -7.78 29.59
C LYS A 76 65.95 -8.31 30.23
N ASN A 77 66.89 -8.81 29.43
CA ASN A 77 68.15 -9.42 29.88
C ASN A 77 69.38 -8.69 29.34
N LEU A 78 69.34 -7.35 29.37
CA LEU A 78 70.27 -6.50 28.63
C LEU A 78 71.74 -6.68 29.04
N ASP A 79 72.01 -6.75 30.34
CA ASP A 79 73.37 -6.92 30.86
C ASP A 79 73.98 -8.26 30.45
N GLU A 80 73.17 -9.32 30.47
CA GLU A 80 73.58 -10.66 30.04
C GLU A 80 73.85 -10.72 28.53
N VAL A 81 73.02 -10.07 27.72
CA VAL A 81 73.23 -9.96 26.27
C VAL A 81 74.51 -9.18 25.95
N ILE A 82 74.77 -8.05 26.62
CA ILE A 82 76.00 -7.27 26.42
C ILE A 82 77.24 -8.08 26.81
N ASN A 83 77.18 -8.82 27.92
CA ASN A 83 78.29 -9.67 28.35
C ASN A 83 78.59 -10.78 27.33
N ILE A 84 77.55 -11.42 26.78
CA ILE A 84 77.71 -12.45 25.73
C ILE A 84 78.34 -11.85 24.46
N ILE A 85 77.91 -10.65 24.05
CA ILE A 85 78.45 -9.96 22.87
C ILE A 85 79.91 -9.54 23.09
N ARG A 86 80.25 -8.97 24.26
CA ARG A 86 81.63 -8.55 24.59
C ARG A 86 82.61 -9.71 24.76
N ALA A 87 82.12 -10.88 25.17
CA ALA A 87 82.94 -12.09 25.37
C ALA A 87 83.07 -12.96 24.11
N ALA A 88 82.42 -12.59 23.00
CA ALA A 88 82.51 -13.29 21.72
C ALA A 88 83.70 -12.75 20.89
N SER A 89 84.34 -13.64 20.13
CA SER A 89 85.50 -13.30 19.27
C SER A 89 85.08 -12.61 17.96
N ASP A 90 83.86 -12.86 17.50
CA ASP A 90 83.34 -12.45 16.20
C ASP A 90 81.80 -12.44 16.21
N VAL A 91 81.19 -11.86 15.17
CA VAL A 91 79.73 -11.64 15.08
C VAL A 91 78.96 -12.97 15.02
N ASP A 92 79.51 -13.98 14.33
CA ASP A 92 78.83 -15.27 14.14
C ASP A 92 78.87 -16.10 15.44
N SER A 93 79.96 -16.04 16.21
CA SER A 93 80.06 -16.66 17.52
C SER A 93 79.16 -15.97 18.56
N ALA A 94 79.00 -14.64 18.50
CA ALA A 94 78.01 -13.90 19.30
C ALA A 94 76.58 -14.34 18.95
N ARG A 95 76.24 -14.42 17.65
CA ARG A 95 74.93 -14.87 17.16
C ARG A 95 74.62 -16.28 17.66
N GLY A 96 75.54 -17.23 17.50
CA GLY A 96 75.37 -18.62 17.93
C GLY A 96 75.19 -18.78 19.44
N ARG A 97 75.90 -17.97 20.26
CA ARG A 97 75.73 -17.97 21.72
C ARG A 97 74.38 -17.39 22.16
N LEU A 98 73.93 -16.30 21.55
CA LEU A 98 72.62 -15.69 21.82
C LEU A 98 71.47 -16.64 21.46
N MET A 99 71.56 -17.33 20.31
CA MET A 99 70.59 -18.35 19.90
C MET A 99 70.50 -19.50 20.91
N LYS A 100 71.65 -20.07 21.33
CA LYS A 100 71.67 -21.18 22.29
C LYS A 100 71.14 -20.79 23.67
N ARG A 101 71.54 -19.62 24.19
CA ARG A 101 71.18 -19.18 25.55
C ARG A 101 69.72 -18.79 25.68
N PHE A 102 69.21 -17.99 24.75
CA PHE A 102 67.86 -17.43 24.81
C PHE A 102 66.85 -18.16 23.91
N LYS A 103 67.27 -19.26 23.27
CA LYS A 103 66.46 -20.05 22.30
C LYS A 103 65.89 -19.17 21.17
N LEU A 104 66.70 -18.22 20.71
CA LEU A 104 66.34 -17.28 19.66
C LEU A 104 66.63 -17.88 18.28
N THR A 105 65.88 -17.44 17.29
CA THR A 105 66.17 -17.76 15.88
C THR A 105 67.33 -16.92 15.35
N GLU A 106 67.89 -17.33 14.22
CA GLU A 106 68.98 -16.61 13.57
C GLU A 106 68.61 -15.17 13.19
N LEU A 107 67.37 -14.97 12.71
CA LEU A 107 66.82 -13.65 12.38
C LEU A 107 66.67 -12.76 13.61
N GLN A 108 66.21 -13.30 14.73
CA GLN A 108 66.11 -12.56 15.99
C GLN A 108 67.48 -12.19 16.55
N ALA A 109 68.41 -13.13 16.57
CA ALA A 109 69.77 -12.90 17.07
C ALA A 109 70.51 -11.86 16.22
N SER A 110 70.37 -11.90 14.90
CA SER A 110 70.95 -10.88 14.00
C SER A 110 70.32 -9.51 14.24
N ALA A 111 68.99 -9.43 14.36
CA ALA A 111 68.30 -8.18 14.66
C ALA A 111 68.74 -7.58 16.01
N ILE A 112 68.99 -8.41 17.03
CA ILE A 112 69.49 -7.96 18.35
C ILE A 112 70.89 -7.36 18.24
N LEU A 113 71.77 -7.95 17.43
CA LEU A 113 73.12 -7.43 17.19
C LEU A 113 73.08 -6.07 16.46
N ASP A 114 72.08 -5.85 15.60
CA ASP A 114 71.84 -4.59 14.90
C ASP A 114 71.16 -3.51 15.78
N LEU A 115 70.87 -3.80 17.06
CA LEU A 115 70.27 -2.83 17.96
C LEU A 115 71.21 -1.66 18.25
N GLN A 116 70.67 -0.46 18.08
CA GLN A 116 71.37 0.77 18.43
C GLN A 116 71.13 1.13 19.90
N LEU A 117 72.17 1.59 20.61
CA LEU A 117 72.12 1.95 22.04
C LEU A 117 71.02 2.98 22.38
N ARG A 118 70.62 3.84 21.43
CA ARG A 118 69.50 4.79 21.62
C ARG A 118 68.15 4.12 21.91
N ARG A 119 67.94 2.88 21.45
CA ARG A 119 66.70 2.12 21.67
C ARG A 119 66.53 1.61 23.10
N LEU A 120 67.56 1.79 23.93
CA LEU A 120 67.56 1.40 25.35
C LEU A 120 66.88 2.43 26.25
N ALA A 121 66.65 3.65 25.75
CA ALA A 121 65.93 4.68 26.49
C ALA A 121 64.52 4.20 26.86
N ALA A 122 64.05 4.54 28.07
CA ALA A 122 62.77 4.07 28.61
C ALA A 122 61.58 4.35 27.67
N LEU A 123 61.61 5.47 26.95
CA LEU A 123 60.57 5.86 25.98
C LEU A 123 60.60 4.98 24.71
N GLU A 124 61.78 4.60 24.23
CA GLU A 124 61.94 3.70 23.07
C GLU A 124 61.57 2.26 23.41
N ARG A 125 61.91 1.79 24.61
CA ARG A 125 61.43 0.50 25.12
C ARG A 125 59.91 0.44 25.18
N LYS A 126 59.27 1.49 25.71
CA LYS A 126 57.80 1.58 25.76
C LYS A 126 57.17 1.60 24.36
N LYS A 127 57.83 2.22 23.37
CA LYS A 127 57.39 2.16 21.96
C LYS A 127 57.46 0.74 21.40
N ILE A 128 58.54 0.00 21.64
CA ILE A 128 58.68 -1.40 21.19
C ILE A 128 57.61 -2.29 21.84
N GLU A 129 57.35 -2.11 23.14
CA GLU A 129 56.29 -2.82 23.86
C GLU A 129 54.89 -2.50 23.31
N THR A 130 54.65 -1.24 22.95
CA THR A 130 53.37 -0.80 22.38
C THR A 130 53.21 -1.34 20.95
N GLU A 131 54.25 -1.23 20.13
CA GLU A 131 54.29 -1.79 18.77
C GLU A 131 54.04 -3.30 18.78
N TYR A 132 54.68 -4.03 19.71
CA TYR A 132 54.46 -5.46 19.85
C TYR A 132 53.00 -5.80 20.21
N LYS A 133 52.38 -5.05 21.13
CA LYS A 133 50.96 -5.24 21.49
C LYS A 133 50.04 -4.95 20.31
N GLU A 134 50.31 -3.89 19.55
CA GLU A 134 49.55 -3.52 18.36
C GLU A 134 49.66 -4.59 17.27
N VAL A 135 50.89 -5.01 16.93
CA VAL A 135 51.15 -6.05 15.91
C VAL A 135 50.54 -7.39 16.31
N THR A 136 50.63 -7.77 17.60
CA THR A 136 50.00 -9.00 18.11
C THR A 136 48.47 -8.91 18.03
N GLY A 137 47.89 -7.73 18.30
CA GLY A 137 46.47 -7.46 18.09
C GLY A 137 46.06 -7.66 16.63
N VAL A 138 46.83 -7.09 15.70
CA VAL A 138 46.61 -7.23 14.25
C VAL A 138 46.69 -8.69 13.81
N ILE A 139 47.69 -9.46 14.28
CA ILE A 139 47.82 -10.90 13.99
C ILE A 139 46.56 -11.65 14.45
N LYS A 140 46.12 -11.41 15.69
CA LYS A 140 44.92 -12.07 16.24
C LYS A 140 43.67 -11.77 15.42
N ASP A 141 43.51 -10.53 14.98
CA ASP A 141 42.38 -10.11 14.15
C ASP A 141 42.42 -10.71 12.75
N LEU A 142 43.60 -10.75 12.11
CA LEU A 142 43.81 -11.37 10.79
C LEU A 142 43.59 -12.89 10.84
N GLU A 143 44.07 -13.57 11.87
CA GLU A 143 43.82 -15.00 12.07
C GLU A 143 42.34 -15.30 12.29
N ALA A 144 41.65 -14.46 13.09
CA ALA A 144 40.22 -14.59 13.30
C ALA A 144 39.41 -14.30 12.02
N LEU A 145 39.90 -13.41 11.16
CA LEU A 145 39.32 -13.14 9.85
C LEU A 145 39.46 -14.35 8.92
N LEU A 146 40.66 -14.92 8.79
CA LEU A 146 40.93 -16.06 7.92
C LEU A 146 40.20 -17.35 8.36
N LYS A 147 39.98 -17.53 9.66
CA LYS A 147 39.23 -18.69 10.20
C LYS A 147 37.72 -18.61 9.98
N SER A 148 37.14 -17.43 9.76
CA SER A 148 35.69 -17.24 9.70
C SER A 148 35.20 -16.77 8.32
N PRO A 149 34.56 -17.67 7.53
CA PRO A 149 33.95 -17.30 6.25
C PRO A 149 32.86 -16.23 6.36
N ARG A 150 32.22 -16.11 7.53
CA ARG A 150 31.20 -15.07 7.79
C ARG A 150 31.85 -13.70 7.97
N ARG A 151 32.96 -13.61 8.70
CA ARG A 151 33.70 -12.34 8.87
C ARG A 151 34.29 -11.86 7.55
N MET A 152 34.84 -12.77 6.74
CA MET A 152 35.35 -12.42 5.40
C MET A 152 34.27 -11.80 4.51
N ARG A 153 33.05 -12.38 4.48
CA ARG A 153 31.92 -11.79 3.75
C ARG A 153 31.49 -10.43 4.29
N GLY A 154 31.62 -10.21 5.61
CA GLY A 154 31.39 -8.90 6.23
C GLY A 154 32.34 -7.84 5.68
N VAL A 155 33.65 -8.14 5.67
CA VAL A 155 34.68 -7.23 5.13
C VAL A 155 34.42 -6.92 3.64
N VAL A 156 34.07 -7.92 2.83
CA VAL A 156 33.68 -7.70 1.42
C VAL A 156 32.52 -6.70 1.32
N ALA A 157 31.48 -6.89 2.13
CA ALA A 157 30.30 -6.02 2.09
C ALA A 157 30.65 -4.57 2.49
N ASP A 158 31.51 -4.40 3.50
CA ASP A 158 31.94 -3.09 3.96
C ASP A 158 32.82 -2.37 2.93
N GLU A 159 33.73 -3.08 2.26
CA GLU A 159 34.53 -2.54 1.15
C GLU A 159 33.63 -2.14 -0.03
N LEU A 160 32.67 -2.98 -0.41
CA LEU A 160 31.74 -2.68 -1.50
C LEU A 160 30.84 -1.47 -1.18
N ARG A 161 30.45 -1.26 0.08
CA ARG A 161 29.75 -0.05 0.50
C ARG A 161 30.63 1.19 0.34
N LYS A 162 31.89 1.13 0.77
CA LYS A 162 32.84 2.25 0.59
C LYS A 162 33.03 2.59 -0.89
N VAL A 163 33.16 1.59 -1.76
CA VAL A 163 33.25 1.79 -3.22
C VAL A 163 31.98 2.44 -3.75
N LYS A 164 30.80 2.00 -3.31
CA LYS A 164 29.52 2.61 -3.68
C LYS A 164 29.43 4.07 -3.23
N ASP A 165 29.93 4.41 -2.05
CA ASP A 165 29.86 5.79 -1.53
C ASP A 165 30.85 6.71 -2.26
N LEU A 166 32.02 6.20 -2.66
CA LEU A 166 33.05 6.94 -3.40
C LEU A 166 32.71 7.16 -4.88
N TYR A 167 32.16 6.13 -5.53
CA TYR A 167 31.98 6.09 -6.99
C TYR A 167 30.51 5.99 -7.43
N GLY A 168 29.57 6.08 -6.50
CA GLY A 168 28.15 6.02 -6.81
C GLY A 168 27.67 7.25 -7.57
N ASP A 169 26.97 7.04 -8.67
CA ASP A 169 26.34 8.09 -9.47
C ASP A 169 24.81 7.91 -9.51
N ARG A 170 24.11 8.97 -9.94
CA ARG A 170 22.68 8.89 -10.20
C ARG A 170 22.47 8.18 -11.53
N ARG A 171 21.50 7.27 -11.59
CA ARG A 171 21.13 6.58 -12.82
C ARG A 171 20.82 7.61 -13.92
N ARG A 172 21.57 7.56 -15.02
CA ARG A 172 21.40 8.43 -16.19
C ARG A 172 20.20 8.02 -17.05
N THR A 173 19.96 6.71 -17.13
CA THR A 173 18.86 6.13 -17.92
C THR A 173 17.59 6.01 -17.09
N GLN A 174 16.44 6.07 -17.75
CA GLN A 174 15.16 5.70 -17.12
C GLN A 174 14.76 4.35 -17.70
N ILE A 175 14.62 3.34 -16.84
CA ILE A 175 14.09 2.05 -17.25
C ILE A 175 12.58 2.15 -17.17
N ILE A 176 12.01 1.89 -18.30
CA ILE A 176 10.61 2.05 -18.54
C ILE A 176 10.16 0.67 -19.02
N ASN A 177 9.17 0.05 -18.36
CA ASN A 177 8.69 -1.29 -18.73
C ASN A 177 7.70 -1.21 -19.88
N LEU A 178 8.06 -1.81 -21.01
CA LEU A 178 7.30 -1.76 -22.24
C LEU A 178 6.58 -3.09 -22.32
N SER A 179 5.24 -3.10 -22.33
CA SER A 179 4.51 -4.30 -22.76
C SER A 179 4.96 -4.68 -24.18
N ALA A 180 4.88 -5.97 -24.53
CA ALA A 180 5.56 -6.72 -25.60
C ALA A 180 5.58 -6.12 -27.03
N ASN A 181 4.99 -4.96 -27.26
CA ASN A 181 5.01 -4.20 -28.52
C ASN A 181 5.88 -2.93 -28.47
N GLY A 182 7.03 -2.97 -27.77
CA GLY A 182 8.14 -2.03 -28.03
C GLY A 182 7.83 -0.53 -27.92
N LYS A 183 7.06 -0.09 -26.93
CA LYS A 183 6.92 1.34 -26.60
C LYS A 183 7.42 1.66 -25.21
N ALA A 184 8.47 2.48 -25.11
CA ALA A 184 8.80 3.32 -23.94
C ALA A 184 7.51 3.69 -23.22
N ALA A 185 7.24 3.20 -22.01
CA ALA A 185 6.36 3.86 -21.04
C ALA A 185 6.94 5.24 -20.64
N ALA A 186 7.05 6.15 -21.62
CA ALA A 186 6.25 7.34 -21.47
C ALA A 186 4.85 6.83 -21.13
N LYS A 187 4.57 6.69 -19.82
CA LYS A 187 3.35 6.18 -19.19
C LYS A 187 2.47 5.57 -20.27
N THR A 188 2.74 4.32 -20.68
CA THR A 188 2.10 3.73 -21.87
C THR A 188 0.64 4.00 -21.67
N LEU A 189 0.09 4.94 -22.44
CA LEU A 189 -1.25 5.39 -22.17
C LEU A 189 -2.06 4.12 -22.37
N THR A 190 -2.53 3.55 -21.27
CA THR A 190 -3.54 2.51 -21.35
C THR A 190 -4.71 3.16 -22.06
N THR A 191 -5.59 2.42 -22.75
CA THR A 191 -6.79 3.03 -23.37
C THR A 191 -7.50 3.98 -22.38
N ARG A 192 -7.39 3.67 -21.09
CA ARG A 192 -7.71 4.48 -19.92
C ARG A 192 -7.04 5.87 -19.79
N ASP A 193 -5.73 6.05 -20.03
CA ASP A 193 -5.07 7.36 -19.95
C ASP A 193 -5.30 8.21 -21.21
N LEU A 194 -5.73 7.59 -22.33
CA LEU A 194 -6.17 8.27 -23.56
C LEU A 194 -7.64 8.66 -23.52
N MET A 195 -8.45 7.97 -22.70
CA MET A 195 -9.86 8.29 -22.53
C MET A 195 -10.03 9.42 -21.52
N PRO A 196 -10.92 10.40 -21.79
CA PRO A 196 -11.31 11.36 -20.79
C PRO A 196 -11.93 10.63 -19.59
N GLU A 197 -11.51 11.01 -18.37
CA GLU A 197 -12.19 10.62 -17.14
C GLU A 197 -13.60 11.21 -17.20
N GLN A 198 -14.59 10.36 -17.42
CA GLN A 198 -16.01 10.73 -17.48
C GLN A 198 -16.75 9.93 -16.42
N GLN A 199 -17.67 10.59 -15.73
CA GLN A 199 -18.62 9.93 -14.85
C GLN A 199 -19.62 9.18 -15.71
N VAL A 200 -19.77 7.89 -15.43
CA VAL A 200 -20.68 6.98 -16.14
C VAL A 200 -21.38 6.08 -15.14
N TRP A 201 -22.48 5.49 -15.59
CA TRP A 201 -23.21 4.46 -14.88
C TRP A 201 -22.93 3.11 -15.52
N ILE A 202 -22.65 2.11 -14.69
CA ILE A 202 -22.46 0.72 -15.08
C ILE A 202 -23.65 -0.07 -14.58
N GLY A 203 -24.38 -0.68 -15.51
CA GLY A 203 -25.57 -1.46 -15.21
C GLY A 203 -25.34 -2.94 -15.53
N VAL A 204 -25.90 -3.80 -14.68
CA VAL A 204 -25.99 -5.24 -14.92
C VAL A 204 -27.45 -5.66 -14.76
N THR A 205 -28.07 -6.22 -15.81
CA THR A 205 -29.46 -6.70 -15.76
C THR A 205 -29.58 -8.04 -15.04
N GLU A 206 -30.81 -8.52 -14.81
CA GLU A 206 -31.06 -9.83 -14.18
C GLU A 206 -30.49 -11.00 -15.02
N GLU A 207 -30.50 -10.85 -16.35
CA GLU A 207 -29.94 -11.81 -17.32
C GLU A 207 -28.40 -11.75 -17.38
N GLY A 208 -27.77 -10.84 -16.63
CA GLY A 208 -26.31 -10.69 -16.57
C GLY A 208 -25.72 -9.91 -17.74
N LEU A 209 -26.52 -9.12 -18.46
CA LEU A 209 -26.04 -8.20 -19.49
C LEU A 209 -25.39 -6.99 -18.82
N VAL A 210 -24.13 -6.73 -19.15
CA VAL A 210 -23.31 -5.66 -18.61
C VAL A 210 -23.10 -4.59 -19.66
N SER A 211 -23.31 -3.33 -19.30
CA SER A 211 -22.91 -2.18 -20.11
C SER A 211 -22.68 -0.92 -19.28
N ARG A 212 -22.13 0.11 -19.93
CA ARG A 212 -21.95 1.45 -19.37
C ARG A 212 -22.68 2.50 -20.19
N THR A 213 -23.16 3.55 -19.53
CA THR A 213 -23.76 4.71 -20.19
C THR A 213 -22.73 5.60 -20.88
N HIS A 214 -23.22 6.50 -21.74
CA HIS A 214 -22.39 7.48 -22.43
C HIS A 214 -21.94 8.65 -21.53
N ASP A 215 -22.76 8.98 -20.52
CA ASP A 215 -22.60 10.13 -19.64
C ASP A 215 -23.08 9.81 -18.21
N ASP A 216 -23.08 10.81 -17.33
CA ASP A 216 -23.55 10.71 -15.94
C ASP A 216 -25.09 10.68 -15.83
N LYS A 217 -25.81 10.41 -16.92
CA LYS A 217 -27.26 10.27 -16.88
C LYS A 217 -27.62 8.90 -16.32
N GLN A 218 -28.31 8.92 -15.18
CA GLN A 218 -28.75 7.70 -14.53
C GLN A 218 -29.75 6.91 -15.40
N PRO A 219 -29.55 5.60 -15.61
CA PRO A 219 -30.50 4.72 -16.28
C PRO A 219 -31.86 4.64 -15.58
N LYS A 220 -32.87 4.13 -16.29
CA LYS A 220 -34.20 3.91 -15.71
C LYS A 220 -34.16 2.80 -14.65
N HIS A 221 -34.90 3.00 -13.57
CA HIS A 221 -35.06 2.04 -12.47
C HIS A 221 -36.24 1.07 -12.65
N SER A 222 -36.91 1.08 -13.81
CA SER A 222 -38.10 0.27 -14.05
C SER A 222 -38.21 -0.22 -15.49
N GLY A 223 -38.99 -1.29 -15.68
CA GLY A 223 -39.13 -1.99 -16.94
C GLY A 223 -38.02 -3.02 -17.17
N ASN A 224 -38.06 -3.70 -18.31
CA ASN A 224 -37.12 -4.79 -18.64
C ASN A 224 -35.66 -4.34 -18.77
N ASP A 225 -35.42 -3.03 -18.92
CA ASP A 225 -34.08 -2.46 -19.01
C ASP A 225 -33.50 -2.10 -17.64
N ALA A 226 -34.25 -2.33 -16.56
CA ALA A 226 -33.84 -1.96 -15.21
C ALA A 226 -32.67 -2.83 -14.73
N PRO A 227 -31.57 -2.22 -14.25
CA PRO A 227 -30.43 -2.96 -13.75
C PRO A 227 -30.74 -3.61 -12.41
N ARG A 228 -30.24 -4.83 -12.22
CA ARG A 228 -30.14 -5.49 -10.91
C ARG A 228 -29.04 -4.88 -10.05
N TRP A 229 -27.91 -4.55 -10.67
CA TRP A 229 -26.84 -3.77 -10.05
C TRP A 229 -26.56 -2.53 -10.88
N LEU A 230 -26.59 -1.37 -10.23
CA LEU A 230 -26.32 -0.08 -10.85
C LEU A 230 -25.21 0.61 -10.06
N VAL A 231 -24.09 0.88 -10.72
CA VAL A 231 -22.88 1.38 -10.09
C VAL A 231 -22.46 2.68 -10.75
N LYS A 232 -22.23 3.74 -9.97
CA LYS A 232 -21.62 4.98 -10.47
C LYS A 232 -20.10 4.85 -10.44
N ALA A 233 -19.43 5.22 -11.53
CA ALA A 233 -17.99 5.09 -11.65
C ALA A 233 -17.40 6.11 -12.64
N SER A 234 -16.09 6.37 -12.50
CA SER A 234 -15.31 6.96 -13.58
C SER A 234 -14.95 5.91 -14.62
N THR A 235 -14.83 6.29 -15.89
CA THR A 235 -14.26 5.45 -16.96
C THR A 235 -12.87 4.90 -16.63
N ALA A 236 -12.15 5.57 -15.73
CA ALA A 236 -10.85 5.15 -15.24
C ALA A 236 -10.89 4.10 -14.14
N ASP A 237 -12.03 3.82 -13.52
CA ASP A 237 -12.15 2.97 -12.34
C ASP A 237 -12.07 1.47 -12.65
N THR A 238 -11.86 0.70 -11.59
CA THR A 238 -11.88 -0.76 -11.65
C THR A 238 -13.22 -1.25 -11.12
N VAL A 239 -13.89 -2.09 -11.92
CA VAL A 239 -15.16 -2.72 -11.63
C VAL A 239 -14.89 -4.14 -11.16
N PHE A 240 -15.47 -4.52 -10.04
CA PHE A 240 -15.38 -5.85 -9.46
C PHE A 240 -16.72 -6.55 -9.60
N PHE A 241 -16.70 -7.70 -10.26
CA PHE A 241 -17.84 -8.61 -10.38
C PHE A 241 -17.62 -9.76 -9.42
N VAL A 242 -18.56 -10.01 -8.52
CA VAL A 242 -18.42 -11.02 -7.47
C VAL A 242 -19.54 -12.04 -7.59
N ALA A 243 -19.17 -13.30 -7.74
CA ALA A 243 -20.09 -14.42 -7.77
C ALA A 243 -20.56 -14.80 -6.35
N LYS A 244 -21.71 -15.46 -6.28
CA LYS A 244 -22.30 -16.05 -5.05
C LYS A 244 -21.35 -17.06 -4.38
N SER A 245 -20.45 -17.69 -5.14
CA SER A 245 -19.39 -18.58 -4.66
C SER A 245 -18.24 -17.86 -3.95
N GLY A 246 -18.19 -16.53 -4.04
CA GLY A 246 -17.10 -15.70 -3.51
C GLY A 246 -15.91 -15.53 -4.46
N ARG A 247 -15.95 -16.13 -5.66
CA ARG A 247 -15.03 -15.81 -6.76
C ARG A 247 -15.33 -14.43 -7.32
N ALA A 248 -14.29 -13.70 -7.71
CA ALA A 248 -14.41 -12.36 -8.24
C ALA A 248 -13.50 -12.13 -9.46
N ALA A 249 -13.88 -11.14 -10.25
CA ALA A 249 -13.12 -10.65 -11.39
C ALA A 249 -13.00 -9.12 -11.32
N ALA A 250 -11.82 -8.60 -11.65
CA ALA A 250 -11.54 -7.17 -11.75
C ALA A 250 -11.41 -6.78 -13.23
N VAL A 251 -12.19 -5.80 -13.67
CA VAL A 251 -12.22 -5.32 -15.05
C VAL A 251 -12.15 -3.80 -15.06
N ALA A 252 -11.48 -3.22 -16.04
CA ALA A 252 -11.44 -1.76 -16.17
C ALA A 252 -12.75 -1.24 -16.76
N ALA A 253 -13.34 -0.20 -16.17
CA ALA A 253 -14.65 0.33 -16.57
C ALA A 253 -14.75 0.66 -18.06
N HIS A 254 -13.71 1.25 -18.65
CA HIS A 254 -13.69 1.60 -20.08
C HIS A 254 -13.79 0.41 -21.06
N ILE A 255 -13.47 -0.81 -20.64
CA ILE A 255 -13.56 -2.02 -21.48
C ILE A 255 -15.02 -2.46 -21.63
N LEU A 256 -15.88 -2.10 -20.69
CA LEU A 256 -17.29 -2.45 -20.75
C LEU A 256 -17.96 -1.80 -21.97
N PRO A 257 -18.87 -2.52 -22.65
CA PRO A 257 -19.54 -2.01 -23.83
C PRO A 257 -20.37 -0.79 -23.47
N GLN A 258 -20.30 0.22 -24.31
CA GLN A 258 -21.03 1.47 -24.14
C GLN A 258 -22.33 1.40 -24.96
N THR A 259 -23.47 1.64 -24.30
CA THR A 259 -24.80 1.41 -24.89
C THR A 259 -25.81 2.45 -24.42
N ASP A 260 -26.85 2.70 -25.24
CA ASP A 260 -27.98 3.57 -24.86
C ASP A 260 -28.95 2.88 -23.89
N LYS A 261 -29.16 1.57 -24.07
CA LYS A 261 -30.02 0.72 -23.22
C LYS A 261 -29.19 -0.40 -22.59
N LEU A 262 -29.42 -0.69 -21.32
CA LEU A 262 -28.63 -1.70 -20.60
C LEU A 262 -28.84 -3.12 -21.15
N SER A 263 -30.04 -3.40 -21.64
CA SER A 263 -30.45 -4.62 -22.36
C SER A 263 -29.69 -4.87 -23.67
N GLN A 264 -28.98 -3.88 -24.21
CA GLN A 264 -28.08 -4.06 -25.37
C GLN A 264 -26.64 -4.41 -24.95
N GLY A 265 -26.41 -4.62 -23.65
CA GLY A 265 -25.12 -4.97 -23.11
C GLY A 265 -24.60 -6.33 -23.57
N THR A 266 -23.44 -6.69 -23.07
CA THR A 266 -22.82 -8.00 -23.32
C THR A 266 -22.85 -8.82 -22.04
N LEU A 267 -23.08 -10.13 -22.15
CA LEU A 267 -23.06 -11.04 -20.99
C LEU A 267 -21.77 -10.89 -20.18
N PHE A 268 -21.88 -10.85 -18.85
CA PHE A 268 -20.75 -10.58 -17.95
C PHE A 268 -19.59 -11.57 -18.13
N HIS A 269 -19.87 -12.84 -18.42
CA HIS A 269 -18.85 -13.88 -18.62
C HIS A 269 -18.08 -13.76 -19.95
N ARG A 270 -18.48 -12.83 -20.85
CA ARG A 270 -17.70 -12.49 -22.07
C ARG A 270 -16.77 -11.31 -21.87
N VAL A 271 -17.05 -10.45 -20.88
CA VAL A 271 -16.24 -9.27 -20.55
C VAL A 271 -15.39 -9.46 -19.29
N THR A 272 -15.63 -10.55 -18.55
CA THR A 272 -14.90 -10.94 -17.35
C THR A 272 -14.38 -12.38 -17.49
N PRO A 273 -13.33 -12.77 -16.74
CA PRO A 273 -12.88 -14.17 -16.66
C PRO A 273 -13.80 -15.09 -15.85
N LEU A 274 -14.98 -14.62 -15.41
CA LEU A 274 -16.00 -15.48 -14.81
C LEU A 274 -16.67 -16.35 -15.87
N THR A 275 -17.30 -17.44 -15.44
CA THR A 275 -18.01 -18.38 -16.32
C THR A 275 -19.51 -18.10 -16.33
N ASP A 276 -20.24 -18.69 -17.27
CA ASP A 276 -21.71 -18.67 -17.32
C ASP A 276 -22.36 -19.34 -16.09
N SER A 277 -21.67 -20.31 -15.48
CA SER A 277 -22.10 -20.96 -14.25
C SER A 277 -22.00 -20.06 -13.00
N ASP A 278 -21.24 -18.97 -13.06
CA ASP A 278 -21.04 -18.06 -11.94
C ASP A 278 -22.23 -17.09 -11.81
N SER A 279 -23.13 -17.35 -10.87
CA SER A 279 -24.18 -16.39 -10.53
C SER A 279 -23.63 -15.19 -9.76
N LEU A 280 -23.83 -13.97 -10.25
CA LEU A 280 -23.41 -12.75 -9.56
C LEU A 280 -24.17 -12.53 -8.24
N ALA A 281 -23.45 -12.00 -7.24
CA ALA A 281 -23.96 -11.56 -5.95
C ALA A 281 -23.85 -10.04 -5.79
N ALA A 282 -22.72 -9.46 -6.22
CA ALA A 282 -22.46 -8.04 -6.09
C ALA A 282 -21.60 -7.51 -7.25
N VAL A 283 -21.79 -6.24 -7.56
CA VAL A 283 -20.94 -5.46 -8.47
C VAL A 283 -20.60 -4.16 -7.77
N PHE A 284 -19.32 -3.84 -7.67
CA PHE A 284 -18.85 -2.61 -7.02
C PHE A 284 -17.62 -2.05 -7.74
N THR A 285 -17.28 -0.79 -7.47
CA THR A 285 -16.14 -0.12 -8.10
C THR A 285 -15.15 0.39 -7.09
N LEU A 286 -13.88 0.46 -7.47
CA LEU A 286 -12.86 1.17 -6.73
C LEU A 286 -12.15 2.17 -7.63
N PRO A 287 -11.83 3.38 -7.12
CA PRO A 287 -10.98 4.31 -7.80
C PRO A 287 -9.67 3.63 -8.16
N SER A 288 -9.29 3.72 -9.42
CA SER A 288 -8.11 2.98 -9.88
C SER A 288 -6.79 3.51 -9.31
N ARG A 289 -6.80 4.70 -8.70
CA ARG A 289 -5.74 5.12 -7.79
C ARG A 289 -6.23 4.85 -6.38
N LYS A 290 -5.83 3.72 -5.79
CA LYS A 290 -6.20 3.35 -4.42
C LYS A 290 -5.85 4.43 -3.37
N ALA A 291 -4.83 5.26 -3.65
CA ALA A 291 -4.47 6.42 -2.83
C ALA A 291 -5.51 7.56 -2.82
N ALA A 292 -6.57 7.48 -3.64
CA ALA A 292 -7.73 8.36 -3.54
C ALA A 292 -8.63 8.01 -2.34
N LEU A 293 -8.50 6.78 -1.84
CA LEU A 293 -9.19 6.29 -0.65
C LEU A 293 -8.21 6.25 0.54
N PRO A 294 -8.71 6.37 1.78
CA PRO A 294 -7.93 6.12 3.00
C PRO A 294 -7.19 4.77 2.94
N GLU A 295 -5.94 4.72 3.42
CA GLU A 295 -5.10 3.51 3.33
C GLU A 295 -5.72 2.27 4.01
N GLU A 296 -6.51 2.48 5.06
CA GLU A 296 -7.16 1.41 5.82
C GLU A 296 -8.53 0.99 5.27
N THR A 297 -8.94 1.52 4.11
CA THR A 297 -10.23 1.17 3.52
C THR A 297 -10.32 -0.34 3.32
N CYS A 298 -11.45 -0.91 3.76
CA CYS A 298 -11.71 -2.33 3.67
C CYS A 298 -12.98 -2.60 2.85
N VAL A 299 -12.97 -3.74 2.16
CA VAL A 299 -14.15 -4.40 1.62
C VAL A 299 -14.74 -5.28 2.72
N ILE A 300 -16.03 -5.12 2.99
CA ILE A 300 -16.79 -6.00 3.87
C ILE A 300 -17.70 -6.87 3.01
N THR A 301 -17.71 -8.18 3.27
CA THR A 301 -18.58 -9.13 2.60
C THR A 301 -19.50 -9.81 3.61
N ALA A 302 -20.78 -9.97 3.26
CA ALA A 302 -21.75 -10.73 4.04
C ALA A 302 -22.27 -11.94 3.25
N SER A 303 -22.47 -13.04 3.97
CA SER A 303 -23.03 -14.29 3.45
C SER A 303 -24.46 -14.52 3.93
N LYS A 304 -25.17 -15.43 3.25
CA LYS A 304 -26.55 -15.82 3.57
C LYS A 304 -26.66 -16.40 4.97
N LEU A 305 -25.69 -17.20 5.41
CA LEU A 305 -25.66 -17.80 6.74
C LEU A 305 -25.08 -16.87 7.83
N GLY A 306 -24.91 -15.57 7.53
CA GLY A 306 -24.57 -14.55 8.51
C GLY A 306 -23.09 -14.48 8.88
N MET A 307 -22.19 -15.07 8.07
CA MET A 307 -20.76 -14.81 8.17
C MET A 307 -20.39 -13.45 7.55
N ILE A 308 -19.45 -12.77 8.19
CA ILE A 308 -18.90 -11.48 7.80
C ILE A 308 -17.39 -11.56 7.68
N LYS A 309 -16.85 -10.89 6.67
CA LYS A 309 -15.41 -10.78 6.48
C LYS A 309 -15.04 -9.37 6.06
N LYS A 310 -13.90 -8.90 6.57
CA LYS A 310 -13.28 -7.63 6.19
C LYS A 310 -11.94 -7.91 5.53
N SER A 311 -11.66 -7.30 4.37
CA SER A 311 -10.39 -7.40 3.65
C SER A 311 -9.92 -6.04 3.19
N LEU A 312 -8.62 -5.76 3.28
CA LEU A 312 -8.08 -4.47 2.85
C LEU A 312 -8.19 -4.29 1.34
N ILE A 313 -8.57 -3.09 0.87
CA ILE A 313 -8.60 -2.79 -0.57
C ILE A 313 -7.24 -2.92 -1.23
N SER A 314 -6.14 -2.81 -0.45
CA SER A 314 -4.78 -2.97 -0.93
C SER A 314 -4.51 -4.38 -1.45
N GLU A 315 -5.17 -5.39 -0.88
CA GLU A 315 -5.06 -6.80 -1.30
C GLU A 315 -5.81 -7.12 -2.59
N LEU A 316 -6.83 -6.33 -2.95
CA LEU A 316 -7.62 -6.58 -4.17
C LEU A 316 -6.76 -6.37 -5.42
N PRO A 317 -6.74 -7.31 -6.38
CA PRO A 317 -5.98 -7.15 -7.61
C PRO A 317 -6.57 -6.03 -8.49
N GLY A 318 -5.74 -5.48 -9.37
CA GLY A 318 -6.23 -4.62 -10.45
C GLY A 318 -6.89 -5.43 -11.58
N PRO A 319 -7.36 -4.75 -12.65
CA PRO A 319 -7.92 -5.41 -13.82
C PRO A 319 -7.01 -6.51 -14.37
N SER A 320 -7.53 -7.73 -14.53
CA SER A 320 -6.73 -8.87 -15.02
C SER A 320 -7.59 -9.89 -15.75
N SER A 321 -6.94 -10.78 -16.52
CA SER A 321 -7.61 -11.90 -17.20
C SER A 321 -7.83 -13.12 -16.30
N GLN A 322 -7.55 -13.02 -15.00
CA GLN A 322 -7.70 -14.10 -14.04
C GLN A 322 -8.77 -13.77 -13.00
N THR A 323 -9.50 -14.78 -12.56
CA THR A 323 -10.37 -14.66 -11.39
C THR A 323 -9.53 -14.75 -10.12
N PHE A 324 -10.00 -14.13 -9.04
CA PHE A 324 -9.45 -14.30 -7.69
C PHE A 324 -10.56 -14.67 -6.70
N VAL A 325 -10.19 -15.10 -5.50
CA VAL A 325 -11.16 -15.39 -4.43
C VAL A 325 -11.29 -14.15 -3.56
N LEU A 326 -12.47 -13.53 -3.50
CA LEU A 326 -12.73 -12.40 -2.60
C LEU A 326 -13.00 -12.92 -1.17
N VAL A 327 -13.79 -13.98 -1.08
CA VAL A 327 -14.13 -14.67 0.16
C VAL A 327 -14.36 -16.16 -0.13
N ARG A 328 -13.92 -17.03 0.79
CA ARG A 328 -14.21 -18.45 0.69
C ARG A 328 -15.59 -18.73 1.27
N MET A 329 -16.50 -19.30 0.48
CA MET A 329 -17.82 -19.71 0.95
C MET A 329 -17.78 -21.13 1.52
N ASN A 330 -18.58 -21.37 2.56
CA ASN A 330 -18.82 -22.70 3.11
C ASN A 330 -19.89 -23.42 2.29
N GLU A 331 -19.97 -24.75 2.44
CA GLU A 331 -21.02 -25.54 1.79
C GLU A 331 -22.43 -25.09 2.23
N GLY A 332 -23.33 -24.95 1.26
CA GLY A 332 -24.70 -24.46 1.50
C GLY A 332 -24.83 -22.95 1.75
N ASP A 333 -23.71 -22.22 1.80
CA ASP A 333 -23.69 -20.77 1.94
C ASP A 333 -23.48 -20.05 0.61
N ARG A 334 -23.78 -18.74 0.57
CA ARG A 334 -23.53 -17.89 -0.59
C ARG A 334 -23.31 -16.45 -0.17
N LEU A 335 -22.49 -15.73 -0.93
CA LEU A 335 -22.34 -14.29 -0.79
C LEU A 335 -23.67 -13.59 -1.12
N ILE A 336 -24.05 -12.62 -0.30
CA ILE A 336 -25.25 -11.79 -0.52
C ILE A 336 -24.90 -10.35 -0.85
N GLU A 337 -23.91 -9.75 -0.18
CA GLU A 337 -23.72 -8.30 -0.19
C GLU A 337 -22.24 -7.94 -0.01
N VAL A 338 -21.83 -6.82 -0.62
CA VAL A 338 -20.49 -6.25 -0.50
C VAL A 338 -20.57 -4.76 -0.23
N GLY A 339 -19.90 -4.30 0.82
CA GLY A 339 -19.81 -2.89 1.19
C GLY A 339 -18.37 -2.44 1.38
N LEU A 340 -18.16 -1.13 1.53
CA LEU A 340 -16.87 -0.55 1.89
C LEU A 340 -16.95 0.12 3.26
N THR A 341 -15.80 0.18 3.92
CA THR A 341 -15.63 0.90 5.18
C THR A 341 -14.25 1.54 5.22
N ASP A 342 -14.10 2.64 5.95
CA ASP A 342 -12.82 3.30 6.20
C ASP A 342 -12.04 2.70 7.38
N ASN A 343 -12.58 1.65 8.02
CA ASN A 343 -11.95 0.90 9.11
C ASN A 343 -11.62 1.78 10.33
N LYS A 344 -12.54 2.65 10.72
CA LYS A 344 -12.34 3.59 11.84
C LYS A 344 -13.39 3.48 12.92
N SER A 345 -14.66 3.72 12.55
CA SER A 345 -15.72 3.88 13.54
C SER A 345 -17.10 3.56 12.97
N LYS A 346 -17.17 2.62 12.02
CA LYS A 346 -18.44 2.22 11.42
C LYS A 346 -19.08 1.06 12.14
N ASP A 347 -20.38 0.95 12.00
CA ASP A 347 -21.16 -0.19 12.45
C ASP A 347 -21.64 -0.99 11.23
N ILE A 348 -21.78 -2.29 11.43
CA ILE A 348 -22.33 -3.22 10.45
C ILE A 348 -23.73 -3.59 10.92
N LEU A 349 -24.73 -3.32 10.08
CA LEU A 349 -26.11 -3.76 10.27
C LEU A 349 -26.37 -4.97 9.37
N LEU A 350 -26.79 -6.10 9.96
CA LEU A 350 -27.29 -7.25 9.21
C LEU A 350 -28.77 -7.40 9.48
N VAL A 351 -29.54 -7.74 8.45
CA VAL A 351 -30.99 -7.93 8.52
C VAL A 351 -31.37 -9.27 7.93
N THR A 352 -32.29 -9.98 8.59
CA THR A 352 -32.76 -11.32 8.17
C THR A 352 -34.11 -11.30 7.48
N ALA A 353 -34.40 -12.38 6.77
CA ALA A 353 -35.67 -12.60 6.10
C ALA A 353 -36.86 -12.60 7.09
N ARG A 354 -36.67 -13.12 8.31
CA ARG A 354 -37.69 -13.11 9.37
C ARG A 354 -37.76 -11.82 10.17
N GLY A 355 -37.12 -10.74 9.72
CA GLY A 355 -37.27 -9.43 10.34
C GLY A 355 -36.44 -9.22 11.60
N MET A 356 -35.37 -9.99 11.80
CA MET A 356 -34.37 -9.72 12.85
C MET A 356 -33.25 -8.85 12.29
N ALA A 357 -32.61 -8.05 13.15
CA ALA A 357 -31.42 -7.30 12.76
C ALA A 357 -30.40 -7.18 13.90
N ILE A 358 -29.12 -7.20 13.56
CA ILE A 358 -28.01 -6.97 14.49
C ILE A 358 -27.16 -5.82 13.98
N ARG A 359 -26.82 -4.90 14.89
CA ARG A 359 -25.88 -3.81 14.65
C ARG A 359 -24.72 -3.96 15.62
N PHE A 360 -23.50 -4.05 15.10
CA PHE A 360 -22.28 -4.18 15.90
C PHE A 360 -21.15 -3.37 15.28
N LYS A 361 -20.11 -3.05 16.06
CA LYS A 361 -19.00 -2.23 15.59
C LYS A 361 -18.12 -3.02 14.62
N GLU A 362 -17.62 -2.37 13.58
CA GLU A 362 -16.74 -3.02 12.60
C GLU A 362 -15.41 -3.51 13.20
N ASP A 363 -14.98 -2.94 14.34
CA ASP A 363 -13.77 -3.32 15.07
C ASP A 363 -13.83 -4.76 15.60
N GLU A 364 -15.02 -5.30 15.81
CA GLU A 364 -15.23 -6.69 16.22
C GLU A 364 -14.90 -7.70 15.12
N VAL A 365 -14.62 -7.21 13.90
CA VAL A 365 -14.19 -8.00 12.75
C VAL A 365 -12.81 -7.48 12.33
N ARG A 366 -11.76 -8.25 12.61
CA ARG A 366 -10.41 -7.90 12.13
C ARG A 366 -10.30 -8.04 10.60
N PRO A 367 -9.46 -7.24 9.93
CA PRO A 367 -9.07 -7.50 8.54
C PRO A 367 -8.45 -8.90 8.38
N MET A 368 -8.80 -9.56 7.29
CA MET A 368 -8.37 -10.91 6.95
C MET A 368 -8.02 -10.99 5.47
N GLY A 369 -7.11 -11.92 5.14
CA GLY A 369 -6.69 -12.17 3.77
C GLY A 369 -7.81 -12.69 2.87
N LEU A 370 -7.65 -12.53 1.56
CA LEU A 370 -8.58 -12.96 0.51
C LEU A 370 -9.09 -14.42 0.60
N VAL A 371 -8.29 -15.36 1.10
CA VAL A 371 -8.69 -16.79 1.16
C VAL A 371 -9.51 -17.14 2.42
N ALA A 372 -9.62 -16.24 3.40
CA ALA A 372 -10.41 -16.49 4.61
C ALA A 372 -11.93 -16.54 4.32
N ALA A 373 -12.65 -17.33 5.12
CA ALA A 373 -14.11 -17.45 5.06
C ALA A 373 -14.85 -16.35 5.85
N GLY A 374 -14.22 -15.79 6.88
CA GLY A 374 -14.80 -14.77 7.75
C GLY A 374 -15.08 -15.25 9.16
N VAL A 375 -15.87 -14.47 9.90
CA VAL A 375 -16.32 -14.73 11.26
C VAL A 375 -17.84 -14.59 11.33
N ASN A 376 -18.50 -15.24 12.31
CA ASN A 376 -19.95 -15.15 12.42
C ASN A 376 -20.39 -13.73 12.83
N GLY A 377 -21.27 -13.10 12.06
CA GLY A 377 -21.83 -11.78 12.32
C GLY A 377 -23.14 -11.82 13.12
N LEU A 378 -24.04 -12.73 12.76
CA LEU A 378 -25.37 -12.88 13.35
C LEU A 378 -25.65 -14.35 13.69
N LYS A 379 -26.29 -14.60 14.83
CA LYS A 379 -26.81 -15.93 15.17
C LYS A 379 -28.22 -16.09 14.60
N LEU A 380 -28.33 -16.81 13.50
CA LEU A 380 -29.60 -17.09 12.82
C LEU A 380 -30.45 -18.09 13.60
N ALA A 381 -31.78 -17.92 13.49
CA ALA A 381 -32.75 -18.93 13.89
C ALA A 381 -32.91 -19.99 12.80
N ASP A 382 -33.54 -21.12 13.14
CA ASP A 382 -33.73 -22.22 12.20
C ASP A 382 -34.50 -21.77 10.95
N LYS A 383 -33.91 -22.01 9.78
CA LYS A 383 -34.41 -21.61 8.44
C LYS A 383 -34.50 -20.09 8.22
N ASP A 384 -33.89 -19.28 9.06
CA ASP A 384 -33.72 -17.85 8.79
C ASP A 384 -32.45 -17.62 7.95
N GLU A 385 -32.42 -16.51 7.21
CA GLU A 385 -31.30 -16.15 6.34
C GLU A 385 -31.08 -14.64 6.32
N VAL A 386 -29.84 -14.20 6.13
CA VAL A 386 -29.53 -12.78 5.96
C VAL A 386 -29.96 -12.34 4.56
N VAL A 387 -30.69 -11.22 4.49
CA VAL A 387 -31.21 -10.64 3.23
C VAL A 387 -30.51 -9.35 2.83
N GLY A 388 -29.77 -8.73 3.74
CA GLY A 388 -28.93 -7.58 3.40
C GLY A 388 -28.00 -7.16 4.53
N MET A 389 -27.01 -6.36 4.13
CA MET A 389 -26.02 -5.76 5.00
C MET A 389 -25.92 -4.27 4.67
N GLU A 390 -25.88 -3.44 5.70
CA GLU A 390 -25.67 -1.99 5.55
C GLU A 390 -24.55 -1.51 6.48
N ILE A 391 -23.80 -0.51 6.02
CA ILE A 391 -22.68 0.07 6.75
C ILE A 391 -23.12 1.44 7.29
N LEU A 392 -23.12 1.59 8.61
CA LEU A 392 -23.61 2.79 9.31
C LEU A 392 -22.44 3.53 10.00
N PRO A 393 -22.54 4.83 10.28
CA PRO A 393 -23.60 5.73 9.85
C PRO A 393 -23.57 5.95 8.34
N ALA A 394 -24.74 6.09 7.75
CA ALA A 394 -24.93 6.47 6.34
C ALA A 394 -25.92 7.63 6.24
N ASP A 395 -25.98 8.30 5.09
CA ASP A 395 -26.96 9.35 4.86
C ASP A 395 -28.37 8.75 4.75
N GLY A 396 -29.34 9.27 5.52
CA GLY A 396 -30.76 8.92 5.44
C GLY A 396 -31.23 7.87 6.44
N GLU A 397 -32.27 7.11 6.07
CA GLU A 397 -32.94 6.14 6.95
C GLU A 397 -32.82 4.70 6.42
N ILE A 398 -33.07 3.73 7.29
CA ILE A 398 -33.13 2.32 6.91
C ILE A 398 -34.51 2.04 6.31
N PHE A 399 -34.55 1.71 5.03
CA PHE A 399 -35.75 1.29 4.33
C PHE A 399 -35.82 -0.24 4.32
N LEU A 400 -36.90 -0.79 4.86
CA LEU A 400 -37.19 -2.22 4.88
C LEU A 400 -38.36 -2.47 3.94
N MET A 401 -38.29 -3.51 3.10
CA MET A 401 -39.42 -3.94 2.27
C MET A 401 -39.70 -5.43 2.41
N THR A 402 -40.98 -5.77 2.45
CA THR A 402 -41.47 -7.14 2.51
C THR A 402 -41.68 -7.74 1.13
N SER A 403 -41.85 -9.06 1.06
CA SER A 403 -42.19 -9.80 -0.15
C SER A 403 -43.53 -9.38 -0.78
N GLU A 404 -44.43 -8.76 -0.01
CA GLU A 404 -45.73 -8.23 -0.49
C GLU A 404 -45.67 -6.79 -1.03
N GLY A 405 -44.49 -6.16 -1.06
CA GLY A 405 -44.34 -4.77 -1.53
C GLY A 405 -44.76 -3.70 -0.52
N LYS A 406 -44.91 -4.08 0.76
CA LYS A 406 -45.06 -3.13 1.87
C LYS A 406 -43.68 -2.72 2.37
N ALA A 407 -43.51 -1.45 2.69
CA ALA A 407 -42.25 -0.94 3.21
C ALA A 407 -42.45 0.05 4.36
N LYS A 408 -41.40 0.23 5.15
CA LYS A 408 -41.32 1.27 6.18
C LYS A 408 -39.90 1.81 6.25
N ARG A 409 -39.77 3.09 6.57
CA ARG A 409 -38.48 3.70 6.90
C ARG A 409 -38.31 3.76 8.41
N VAL A 410 -37.11 3.47 8.88
CA VAL A 410 -36.77 3.44 10.30
C VAL A 410 -35.48 4.23 10.51
N GLU A 411 -35.46 5.09 11.51
CA GLU A 411 -34.25 5.82 11.86
C GLU A 411 -33.14 4.87 12.32
N GLN A 412 -31.90 5.16 11.94
CA GLN A 412 -30.74 4.34 12.30
C GLN A 412 -30.56 4.20 13.82
N LYS A 413 -30.97 5.20 14.60
CA LYS A 413 -30.89 5.21 16.07
C LYS A 413 -31.78 4.18 16.74
N GLU A 414 -32.85 3.74 16.07
CA GLU A 414 -33.74 2.71 16.62
C GLU A 414 -33.05 1.33 16.70
N PHE A 415 -31.97 1.11 15.95
CA PHE A 415 -31.16 -0.10 15.98
C PHE A 415 -29.99 0.07 16.96
N PRO A 416 -30.08 -0.46 18.19
CA PRO A 416 -29.03 -0.33 19.19
C PRO A 416 -27.80 -1.14 18.80
N VAL A 417 -26.62 -0.60 19.13
CA VAL A 417 -25.34 -1.31 18.98
C VAL A 417 -25.25 -2.39 20.06
N GLN A 418 -24.91 -3.61 19.66
CA GLN A 418 -24.67 -4.77 20.54
C GLN A 418 -23.44 -5.55 20.06
N GLY A 419 -23.03 -6.56 20.82
CA GLY A 419 -21.92 -7.42 20.42
C GLY A 419 -22.24 -8.31 19.22
N ARG A 420 -21.22 -8.60 18.40
CA ARG A 420 -21.32 -9.50 17.24
C ARG A 420 -21.78 -10.91 17.66
N TYR A 421 -22.44 -11.61 16.74
CA TYR A 421 -22.96 -12.97 16.90
C TYR A 421 -24.07 -13.12 17.96
N GLY A 422 -24.75 -12.02 18.30
CA GLY A 422 -26.02 -12.04 19.01
C GLY A 422 -27.20 -12.48 18.12
N ARG A 423 -28.39 -12.63 18.71
CA ARG A 423 -29.65 -12.93 17.99
C ARG A 423 -30.27 -11.72 17.28
N GLY A 424 -29.80 -10.51 17.57
CA GLY A 424 -30.41 -9.30 17.01
C GLY A 424 -31.60 -8.79 17.82
N VAL A 425 -32.16 -7.68 17.33
CA VAL A 425 -33.44 -7.10 17.75
C VAL A 425 -34.45 -7.24 16.60
N ILE A 426 -35.74 -7.14 16.90
CA ILE A 426 -36.79 -7.18 15.86
C ILE A 426 -36.72 -5.92 15.00
N ALA A 427 -36.31 -6.03 13.74
CA ALA A 427 -36.39 -4.96 12.75
C ALA A 427 -37.83 -4.73 12.29
N TRP A 428 -38.55 -5.82 12.06
CA TRP A 428 -39.97 -5.82 11.71
C TRP A 428 -40.60 -7.13 12.15
N ASP A 429 -41.64 -7.03 12.97
CA ASP A 429 -42.47 -8.17 13.33
C ASP A 429 -43.37 -8.56 12.14
N LEU A 430 -43.09 -9.72 11.54
CA LEU A 430 -43.71 -10.21 10.31
C LEU A 430 -44.44 -11.55 10.56
N PRO A 431 -45.64 -11.74 9.99
CA PRO A 431 -46.29 -13.06 9.96
C PRO A 431 -45.44 -14.11 9.24
N GLU A 432 -45.59 -15.40 9.58
CA GLU A 432 -44.73 -16.49 9.05
C GLU A 432 -44.68 -16.59 7.52
N LYS A 433 -45.73 -16.14 6.82
CA LYS A 433 -45.80 -16.17 5.34
C LYS A 433 -45.08 -15.00 4.67
N ILE A 434 -44.80 -13.92 5.40
CA ILE A 434 -44.22 -12.70 4.87
C ILE A 434 -42.76 -12.63 5.32
N ARG A 435 -41.88 -12.36 4.36
CA ARG A 435 -40.44 -12.16 4.62
C ARG A 435 -40.00 -10.77 4.22
N LEU A 436 -38.89 -10.30 4.79
CA LEU A 436 -38.15 -9.17 4.24
C LEU A 436 -37.48 -9.59 2.93
N ALA A 437 -37.72 -8.81 1.89
CA ALA A 437 -37.12 -8.98 0.57
C ALA A 437 -35.79 -8.22 0.43
N GLY A 438 -35.59 -7.16 1.23
CA GLY A 438 -34.35 -6.41 1.24
C GLY A 438 -34.35 -5.27 2.23
N VAL A 439 -33.15 -4.77 2.49
CA VAL A 439 -32.88 -3.57 3.27
C VAL A 439 -31.99 -2.66 2.44
N VAL A 440 -32.30 -1.36 2.43
CA VAL A 440 -31.43 -0.34 1.83
C VAL A 440 -31.35 0.86 2.76
N VAL A 441 -30.19 1.52 2.80
CA VAL A 441 -30.03 2.82 3.48
C VAL A 441 -29.70 3.89 2.46
N ASP A 442 -30.54 4.92 2.39
CA ASP A 442 -30.29 6.09 1.56
C ASP A 442 -31.22 7.26 1.93
N LYS A 443 -31.02 8.39 1.25
CA LYS A 443 -31.84 9.60 1.39
C LYS A 443 -33.30 9.32 0.95
N PRO A 444 -34.29 9.95 1.62
CA PRO A 444 -35.71 9.77 1.32
C PRO A 444 -36.10 9.91 -0.16
N ASN A 445 -35.46 10.83 -0.87
CA ASN A 445 -35.78 11.18 -2.25
C ASN A 445 -35.11 10.28 -3.30
N HIS A 446 -34.25 9.34 -2.90
CA HIS A 446 -33.58 8.44 -3.83
C HIS A 446 -34.53 7.36 -4.37
N MET A 447 -34.26 6.92 -5.60
CA MET A 447 -35.01 5.89 -6.29
C MET A 447 -34.42 4.51 -6.01
N ALA A 448 -35.26 3.59 -5.54
CA ALA A 448 -34.95 2.18 -5.46
C ALA A 448 -35.50 1.42 -6.67
N THR A 449 -34.72 0.47 -7.17
CA THR A 449 -35.17 -0.58 -8.09
C THR A 449 -35.70 -1.76 -7.29
N ILE A 450 -36.88 -2.24 -7.65
CA ILE A 450 -37.61 -3.30 -6.96
C ILE A 450 -37.81 -4.44 -7.92
N HIS A 451 -37.16 -5.58 -7.64
CA HIS A 451 -37.21 -6.76 -8.49
C HIS A 451 -38.31 -7.72 -8.02
N LEU A 452 -39.12 -8.18 -8.95
CA LEU A 452 -40.23 -9.11 -8.72
C LEU A 452 -39.87 -10.50 -9.27
N THR A 453 -40.55 -11.54 -8.81
CA THR A 453 -40.29 -12.93 -9.27
C THR A 453 -40.68 -13.19 -10.72
N LYS A 454 -41.67 -12.49 -11.27
CA LYS A 454 -42.23 -12.75 -12.61
C LYS A 454 -42.38 -11.50 -13.47
N GLY A 455 -42.71 -10.37 -12.87
CA GLY A 455 -42.94 -9.10 -13.53
C GLY A 455 -41.67 -8.29 -13.74
N ALA A 456 -41.77 -7.32 -14.64
CA ALA A 456 -40.70 -6.35 -14.87
C ALA A 456 -40.39 -5.56 -13.58
N PRO A 457 -39.11 -5.22 -13.32
CA PRO A 457 -38.76 -4.41 -12.16
C PRO A 457 -39.53 -3.09 -12.10
N LYS A 458 -39.90 -2.70 -10.89
CA LYS A 458 -40.59 -1.44 -10.59
C LYS A 458 -39.63 -0.48 -9.90
N SER A 459 -39.95 0.80 -9.95
CA SER A 459 -39.17 1.84 -9.30
C SER A 459 -40.04 2.58 -8.30
N ALA A 460 -39.51 2.84 -7.10
CA ALA A 460 -40.18 3.67 -6.11
C ALA A 460 -39.18 4.57 -5.38
N ARG A 461 -39.62 5.76 -4.98
CA ARG A 461 -38.85 6.59 -4.05
C ARG A 461 -38.94 6.02 -2.65
N LEU A 462 -37.88 6.15 -1.86
CA LEU A 462 -37.88 5.67 -0.47
C LEU A 462 -38.91 6.41 0.40
N ASP A 463 -39.21 7.67 0.09
CA ASP A 463 -40.17 8.50 0.81
C ASP A 463 -41.65 8.13 0.62
N MET A 464 -41.95 7.26 -0.34
CA MET A 464 -43.29 6.64 -0.47
C MET A 464 -43.66 5.80 0.75
N ALA A 465 -42.66 5.31 1.50
CA ALA A 465 -42.87 4.71 2.81
C ALA A 465 -42.74 5.76 3.92
N GLY A 466 -43.63 5.73 4.90
CA GLY A 466 -43.56 6.57 6.09
C GLY A 466 -42.43 6.17 7.03
N ILE A 467 -41.94 7.15 7.79
CA ILE A 467 -41.02 6.89 8.91
C ILE A 467 -41.83 6.29 10.07
N ARG A 468 -41.39 5.14 10.56
CA ARG A 468 -42.05 4.38 11.64
C ARG A 468 -40.99 3.82 12.60
N LYS A 469 -41.39 3.58 13.85
CA LYS A 469 -40.54 2.86 14.82
C LYS A 469 -40.42 1.39 14.44
N ARG A 470 -39.35 0.71 14.90
CA ARG A 470 -39.16 -0.73 14.63
C ARG A 470 -40.34 -1.58 15.08
N ALA A 471 -40.87 -1.28 16.27
CA ALA A 471 -42.00 -2.00 16.87
C ALA A 471 -43.31 -1.86 16.07
N SER A 472 -43.39 -0.95 15.10
CA SER A 472 -44.59 -0.85 14.25
C SER A 472 -44.65 -2.03 13.28
N THR A 473 -45.77 -2.75 13.33
CA THR A 473 -46.13 -3.82 12.38
C THR A 473 -46.69 -3.26 11.07
N LYS A 474 -47.16 -2.01 11.06
CA LYS A 474 -47.71 -1.33 9.88
C LYS A 474 -46.60 -0.92 8.91
N GLY A 475 -46.82 -1.19 7.63
CA GLY A 475 -46.02 -0.68 6.52
C GLY A 475 -46.93 -0.09 5.45
N ASP A 476 -46.38 0.84 4.66
CA ASP A 476 -47.10 1.47 3.57
C ASP A 476 -46.92 0.64 2.29
N VAL A 477 -47.97 0.52 1.48
CA VAL A 477 -47.89 -0.19 0.20
C VAL A 477 -47.12 0.70 -0.78
N VAL A 478 -45.89 0.33 -1.06
CA VAL A 478 -45.02 1.07 -2.00
C VAL A 478 -45.12 0.49 -3.40
N VAL A 479 -45.31 -0.82 -3.50
CA VAL A 479 -45.49 -1.54 -4.76
C VAL A 479 -46.66 -2.51 -4.64
N GLU A 480 -47.60 -2.42 -5.57
CA GLU A 480 -48.62 -3.45 -5.74
C GLU A 480 -48.00 -4.71 -6.36
N VAL A 481 -48.15 -5.83 -5.67
CA VAL A 481 -47.69 -7.15 -6.11
C VAL A 481 -48.90 -7.97 -6.54
N LYS A 482 -48.85 -8.57 -7.73
CA LYS A 482 -49.96 -9.39 -8.24
C LYS A 482 -50.05 -10.73 -7.49
N PRO A 483 -51.22 -11.39 -7.45
CA PRO A 483 -51.33 -12.72 -6.88
C PRO A 483 -50.34 -13.72 -7.51
N GLY A 484 -49.56 -14.42 -6.69
CA GLY A 484 -48.56 -15.41 -7.14
C GLY A 484 -47.22 -14.81 -7.59
N GLU A 485 -46.98 -13.54 -7.28
CA GLU A 485 -45.73 -12.81 -7.45
C GLU A 485 -45.21 -12.36 -6.06
N GLU A 486 -43.90 -12.16 -5.93
CA GLU A 486 -43.27 -11.64 -4.72
C GLU A 486 -42.15 -10.66 -5.09
N VAL A 487 -41.87 -9.73 -4.18
CA VAL A 487 -40.63 -8.94 -4.23
C VAL A 487 -39.45 -9.81 -3.81
N VAL A 488 -38.40 -9.81 -4.63
CA VAL A 488 -37.18 -10.62 -4.43
C VAL A 488 -36.04 -9.79 -3.88
N SER A 489 -35.90 -8.53 -4.31
CA SER A 489 -34.88 -7.63 -3.80
C SER A 489 -35.22 -6.17 -4.01
N VAL A 490 -34.48 -5.34 -3.28
CA VAL A 490 -34.49 -3.89 -3.35
C VAL A 490 -33.06 -3.45 -3.52
N ASN A 491 -32.80 -2.62 -4.52
CA ASN A 491 -31.46 -2.16 -4.81
C ASN A 491 -31.49 -0.65 -5.04
N VAL A 492 -30.54 0.05 -4.43
CA VAL A 492 -30.22 1.45 -4.73
C VAL A 492 -28.91 1.50 -5.50
N SER A 493 -28.65 2.63 -6.16
CA SER A 493 -27.37 2.83 -6.84
C SER A 493 -26.19 2.71 -5.88
N TRP A 494 -25.19 1.92 -6.27
CA TRP A 494 -23.93 1.78 -5.54
C TRP A 494 -22.96 2.89 -5.94
N THR A 495 -22.41 3.61 -4.95
CA THR A 495 -21.40 4.65 -5.16
C THR A 495 -20.32 4.56 -4.08
N VAL A 496 -19.08 4.89 -4.42
CA VAL A 496 -17.96 4.90 -3.46
C VAL A 496 -18.24 5.90 -2.32
N ASP A 497 -18.76 7.07 -2.67
CA ASP A 497 -19.09 8.17 -1.75
C ASP A 497 -20.11 7.77 -0.66
N LYS A 498 -20.99 6.78 -0.93
CA LYS A 498 -21.92 6.25 0.10
C LYS A 498 -21.15 5.63 1.27
N PHE A 499 -19.93 5.14 1.03
CA PHE A 499 -19.15 4.40 2.00
C PHE A 499 -17.93 5.15 2.49
N VAL A 500 -17.17 5.82 1.64
CA VAL A 500 -15.91 6.43 2.09
C VAL A 500 -15.75 7.78 1.40
N GLU A 501 -15.43 8.81 2.17
CA GLU A 501 -15.09 10.11 1.60
C GLU A 501 -13.78 10.01 0.83
N GLU A 502 -13.81 10.40 -0.45
CA GLU A 502 -12.58 10.50 -1.25
C GLU A 502 -11.68 11.63 -0.73
N VAL A 503 -10.37 11.35 -0.63
CA VAL A 503 -9.38 12.34 -0.22
C VAL A 503 -9.18 13.35 -1.35
N LYS A 504 -9.90 14.47 -1.29
CA LYS A 504 -9.69 15.60 -2.22
C LYS A 504 -8.29 16.18 -2.01
N LYS A 505 -7.42 16.06 -3.02
CA LYS A 505 -6.23 16.92 -3.08
C LYS A 505 -6.66 18.36 -3.30
N GLU A 506 -6.21 19.28 -2.46
CA GLU A 506 -6.25 20.72 -2.73
C GLU A 506 -5.54 20.98 -4.07
N GLY A 507 -6.32 21.10 -5.14
CA GLY A 507 -5.85 21.70 -6.37
C GLY A 507 -5.58 23.17 -6.08
N LYS A 508 -4.31 23.59 -6.19
CA LYS A 508 -3.91 24.99 -6.34
C LYS A 508 -4.89 25.64 -7.31
N ARG A 509 -5.76 26.52 -6.80
CA ARG A 509 -6.47 27.51 -7.62
C ARG A 509 -5.39 28.38 -8.27
N THR A 510 -5.01 28.07 -9.49
CA THR A 510 -4.40 29.05 -10.39
C THR A 510 -5.46 30.11 -10.63
N SER A 511 -5.30 31.25 -9.95
CA SER A 511 -6.04 32.46 -10.22
C SER A 511 -5.84 32.82 -11.69
N SER A 512 -6.86 32.60 -12.51
CA SER A 512 -6.94 33.21 -13.83
C SER A 512 -7.04 34.71 -13.63
N SER A 513 -5.94 35.41 -13.90
CA SER A 513 -5.89 36.84 -14.08
C SER A 513 -6.91 37.23 -15.16
N LYS A 514 -8.01 37.86 -14.75
CA LYS A 514 -8.85 38.64 -15.67
C LYS A 514 -7.99 39.76 -16.23
N GLY A 515 -7.84 39.75 -17.56
CA GLY A 515 -7.20 40.83 -18.31
C GLY A 515 -7.88 42.15 -17.99
N LYS A 516 -7.05 43.15 -17.72
CA LYS A 516 -7.42 44.57 -17.74
C LYS A 516 -7.57 44.98 -19.21
N ASP A 517 -8.79 45.24 -19.65
CA ASP A 517 -9.02 46.21 -20.72
C ASP A 517 -9.23 47.58 -20.08
N VAL A 518 -8.45 48.54 -20.57
CA VAL A 518 -8.48 49.95 -20.20
C VAL A 518 -9.19 50.72 -21.32
N ASN A 519 -9.91 51.78 -20.90
CA ASN A 519 -10.56 52.88 -21.65
C ASN A 519 -11.97 52.61 -22.20
N GLY A 520 -12.98 53.44 -21.93
CA GLY A 520 -12.96 54.74 -21.25
C GLY A 520 -14.37 55.37 -21.10
N LYS A 521 -14.39 56.42 -20.26
CA LYS A 521 -15.36 57.54 -20.17
C LYS A 521 -16.81 57.28 -19.69
N LYS A 522 -17.02 57.71 -18.43
CA LYS A 522 -18.05 58.65 -17.92
C LYS A 522 -19.46 58.62 -18.54
N ALA A 523 -20.46 58.32 -17.72
CA ALA A 523 -21.49 59.30 -17.30
C ALA A 523 -22.38 58.72 -16.18
N ALA A 524 -22.66 59.57 -15.20
CA ALA A 524 -23.39 59.27 -13.97
C ALA A 524 -24.92 59.40 -14.14
N LYS A 525 -25.68 58.68 -13.30
CA LYS A 525 -27.02 59.02 -12.77
C LYS A 525 -27.26 58.09 -11.56
N ALA A 526 -27.03 58.58 -10.34
CA ALA A 526 -28.00 59.23 -9.46
C ALA A 526 -28.94 58.23 -8.74
N SER A 527 -28.69 58.03 -7.44
CA SER A 527 -29.63 57.48 -6.45
C SER A 527 -30.51 58.59 -5.90
N PRO A 528 -31.70 58.25 -5.38
CA PRO A 528 -32.07 58.63 -4.01
C PRO A 528 -32.74 57.41 -3.33
N ASN A 529 -32.84 57.17 -2.02
CA ASN A 529 -33.01 57.92 -0.78
C ASN A 529 -33.17 56.77 0.27
N GLY A 530 -32.91 56.84 1.57
CA GLY A 530 -32.54 57.87 2.50
C GLY A 530 -32.69 57.32 3.93
N LYS A 531 -32.18 58.11 4.90
CA LYS A 531 -32.50 58.12 6.35
C LYS A 531 -32.08 56.87 7.15
N SER A 532 -31.51 56.94 8.35
CA SER A 532 -31.25 58.02 9.31
C SER A 532 -30.42 57.42 10.46
N ALA A 533 -29.37 58.11 10.91
CA ALA A 533 -28.78 57.97 12.25
C ALA A 533 -29.61 58.84 13.25
N PRO A 534 -29.42 58.87 14.61
CA PRO A 534 -28.10 58.91 15.25
C PRO A 534 -27.94 58.50 16.75
N LYS A 535 -26.65 58.45 17.18
CA LYS A 535 -26.05 58.93 18.46
C LYS A 535 -26.35 58.22 19.80
N LYS A 536 -25.27 57.76 20.47
CA LYS A 536 -24.62 58.31 21.71
C LYS A 536 -23.62 57.26 22.26
N LYS A 537 -22.32 57.52 22.37
CA LYS A 537 -21.53 58.29 23.39
C LYS A 537 -21.15 57.47 24.64
N VAL A 538 -19.86 57.56 24.99
CA VAL A 538 -19.20 57.50 26.34
C VAL A 538 -18.34 56.25 26.66
N ALA A 539 -17.04 56.50 26.86
CA ALA A 539 -16.00 55.68 27.54
C ALA A 539 -15.97 56.02 29.07
N PRO A 540 -15.00 55.68 29.95
CA PRO A 540 -13.81 54.80 29.90
C PRO A 540 -13.59 53.93 31.18
N ALA A 541 -12.48 53.16 31.27
CA ALA A 541 -11.53 53.11 32.42
C ALA A 541 -10.87 51.74 32.74
N LYS A 542 -9.53 51.74 32.66
CA LYS A 542 -8.45 51.16 33.51
C LYS A 542 -8.58 49.79 34.22
N GLY A 543 -7.52 48.98 34.06
CA GLY A 543 -7.01 48.01 35.05
C GLY A 543 -5.59 47.51 34.68
N LYS A 544 -4.62 47.67 35.59
CA LYS A 544 -3.19 47.27 35.47
C LYS A 544 -2.90 46.05 36.37
N THR A 545 -1.67 45.52 36.23
CA THR A 545 -0.90 44.53 37.03
C THR A 545 -0.97 43.10 36.46
N SER A 546 0.10 42.30 36.33
CA SER A 546 1.44 42.26 36.96
C SER A 546 2.44 41.41 36.11
N SER A 547 3.75 41.67 36.29
CA SER A 547 4.92 40.91 35.81
C SER A 547 5.35 39.84 36.86
N PRO A 548 6.51 39.10 36.81
CA PRO A 548 7.59 38.96 35.79
C PRO A 548 8.27 37.54 35.66
N LYS A 549 9.32 37.47 34.83
CA LYS A 549 10.60 36.67 34.89
C LYS A 549 10.79 35.41 34.00
N GLY A 550 11.97 35.39 33.34
CA GLY A 550 12.68 34.20 32.81
C GLY A 550 13.50 34.45 31.52
N LYS A 551 14.57 35.26 31.53
CA LYS A 551 16.02 34.90 31.41
C LYS A 551 16.50 34.01 30.23
N ALA A 552 17.46 34.58 29.48
CA ALA A 552 18.63 34.00 28.77
C ALA A 552 18.38 33.10 27.54
N ALA A 553 19.19 33.06 26.46
CA ALA A 553 20.58 33.46 26.23
C ALA A 553 20.86 33.77 24.74
N LYS A 554 21.86 34.64 24.50
CA LYS A 554 22.53 34.90 23.21
C LYS A 554 23.48 33.76 22.85
N LEU A 555 23.58 33.41 21.57
CA LEU A 555 24.81 32.86 20.96
C LEU A 555 24.83 33.17 19.46
N GLY A 556 25.85 33.90 19.03
CA GLY A 556 26.10 34.26 17.63
C GLY A 556 27.04 33.29 16.92
N LYS A 557 26.99 33.27 15.58
CA LYS A 557 28.05 32.77 14.68
C LYS A 557 28.05 33.64 13.41
N LYS A 558 28.97 34.61 13.35
CA LYS A 558 30.18 34.65 12.51
C LYS A 558 29.99 34.28 11.03
N LYS A 559 30.02 35.32 10.19
CA LYS A 559 30.40 35.31 8.77
C LYS A 559 31.85 34.85 8.62
N VAL A 560 32.13 33.98 7.65
CA VAL A 560 33.45 33.87 7.00
C VAL A 560 33.23 33.87 5.49
N LYS A 561 33.86 34.84 4.84
CA LYS A 561 34.11 34.91 3.40
C LYS A 561 35.28 33.99 3.06
N SER A 562 35.21 33.29 1.95
CA SER A 562 36.40 32.97 1.15
C SER A 562 36.07 33.05 -0.34
N LYS A 563 36.81 33.89 -1.05
CA LYS A 563 37.02 33.87 -2.50
C LYS A 563 38.37 33.19 -2.72
N LYS A 564 38.41 32.14 -3.52
CA LYS A 564 39.22 32.02 -4.75
C LYS A 564 38.85 30.72 -5.44
#